data_AF-A0A6A6EMN0-F1
#
_entry.id   AF-A0A6A6EMN0-F1
#
_cell.length_a   1.000
_cell.length_b   1.000
_cell.length_c   1.000
_cell.angle_alpha   90.00
_cell.angle_beta   90.00
_cell.angle_gamma   90.00
#
_symmetry.space_group_name_H-M   'P 1'
#
loop_
_entity.id
_entity.type
_entity.pdbx_description
1 polymer ?
#
loop_
_entity_poly.entity_id
_entity_poly.type
_entity_poly.pdbx_seq_one_letter_code
_entity_poly.pdbx_strand_id
1 'polypeptide(L)'
;MPDPNCSLPKVTLETLYNRIIDGRCGPSPLKSTSMTMSHIREQSCIRTGKHPLKRPLEDFEDLYYALLAKVQDMYGDLRLRVNNSFIAPEVVLYKYGPNIKMLCTILKQYWTILNDPSFVMALDSAVRRSRIKYMHADIIDRFNAKIITKKDADELAADLYADHQDVSGLAWIGDWPPAMINTRLQEKYRVLLRADKQ
;
A
#
# COMPACT_ATOMS: atom_id res chain seq x y z
N MET A 1 -31.01 5.07 5.21
CA MET A 1 -30.17 4.60 6.34
C MET A 1 -29.23 3.54 5.79
N PRO A 2 -27.92 3.57 6.09
CA PRO A 2 -27.02 2.52 5.63
C PRO A 2 -27.26 1.22 6.43
N ASP A 3 -27.26 0.11 5.71
CA ASP A 3 -27.58 -1.25 6.18
C ASP A 3 -26.62 -1.71 7.30
N PRO A 4 -27.11 -2.09 8.51
CA PRO A 4 -26.26 -2.43 9.66
C PRO A 4 -25.43 -3.71 9.45
N ASN A 5 -25.72 -4.51 8.42
CA ASN A 5 -24.99 -5.73 8.07
C ASN A 5 -23.91 -5.53 6.99
N CYS A 6 -23.71 -4.30 6.50
CA CYS A 6 -22.70 -4.05 5.48
C CYS A 6 -21.31 -3.95 6.12
N SER A 7 -20.71 -5.11 6.45
CA SER A 7 -19.32 -5.16 6.91
C SER A 7 -18.43 -4.33 5.97
N LEU A 8 -17.56 -3.50 6.56
CA LEU A 8 -16.60 -2.73 5.79
C LEU A 8 -15.76 -3.71 4.95
N PRO A 9 -15.60 -3.48 3.62
CA PRO A 9 -14.78 -4.36 2.82
C PRO A 9 -13.39 -4.41 3.45
N LYS A 10 -12.90 -5.61 3.74
CA LYS A 10 -11.54 -5.76 4.24
C LYS A 10 -10.62 -5.71 3.03
N VAL A 11 -9.65 -4.80 3.05
CA VAL A 11 -8.48 -4.90 2.17
C VAL A 11 -7.80 -6.24 2.42
N THR A 12 -7.84 -7.12 1.43
CA THR A 12 -7.13 -8.40 1.37
C THR A 12 -6.11 -8.38 0.21
N LEU A 13 -5.17 -9.32 0.20
CA LEU A 13 -4.26 -9.50 -0.94
C LEU A 13 -5.02 -9.70 -2.26
N GLU A 14 -6.15 -10.43 -2.21
CA GLU A 14 -7.01 -10.63 -3.37
C GLU A 14 -7.61 -9.30 -3.86
N THR A 15 -8.11 -8.44 -2.96
CA THR A 15 -8.64 -7.13 -3.36
C THR A 15 -7.57 -6.24 -3.99
N LEU A 16 -6.35 -6.24 -3.46
CA LEU A 16 -5.23 -5.47 -4.00
C LEU A 16 -4.74 -6.03 -5.34
N TYR A 17 -4.72 -7.36 -5.48
CA TYR A 17 -4.40 -8.03 -6.73
C TYR A 17 -5.43 -7.70 -7.81
N ASN A 18 -6.72 -7.85 -7.51
CA ASN A 18 -7.80 -7.54 -8.44
C ASN A 18 -7.77 -6.06 -8.86
N ARG A 19 -7.49 -5.13 -7.93
CA ARG A 19 -7.27 -3.71 -8.25
C ARG A 19 -6.21 -3.53 -9.33
N ILE A 20 -5.06 -4.20 -9.17
CA ILE A 20 -3.95 -4.13 -10.13
C ILE A 20 -4.38 -4.73 -11.48
N ILE A 21 -4.99 -5.91 -11.50
CA ILE A 21 -5.44 -6.55 -12.74
C ILE A 21 -6.49 -5.68 -13.47
N ASP A 22 -7.44 -5.10 -12.74
CA ASP A 22 -8.54 -4.29 -13.26
C ASP A 22 -8.12 -2.91 -13.81
N GLY A 23 -6.85 -2.52 -13.68
CA GLY A 23 -6.44 -1.18 -14.10
C GLY A 23 -6.68 -0.08 -13.09
N ARG A 24 -7.16 -0.38 -11.88
CA ARG A 24 -7.52 0.66 -10.91
C ARG A 24 -6.27 1.26 -10.26
N CYS A 25 -6.24 2.59 -10.16
CA CYS A 25 -5.22 3.29 -9.41
C CYS A 25 -5.37 3.04 -7.89
N GLY A 26 -4.27 3.14 -7.15
CA GLY A 26 -4.32 3.11 -5.68
C GLY A 26 -4.91 4.40 -5.10
N PRO A 27 -5.25 4.39 -3.80
CA PRO A 27 -5.54 5.62 -3.08
C PRO A 27 -4.41 6.63 -3.22
N SER A 28 -4.79 7.91 -3.25
CA SER A 28 -3.84 9.03 -3.29
C SER A 28 -2.68 8.82 -2.32
N PRO A 29 -1.45 9.13 -2.74
CA PRO A 29 -0.30 9.06 -1.85
C PRO A 29 -0.27 10.22 -0.84
N LEU A 30 -1.13 11.23 -0.98
CA LEU A 30 -1.30 12.34 -0.03
C LEU A 30 -2.24 11.95 1.13
N LYS A 31 -2.01 12.50 2.32
CA LYS A 31 -2.87 12.26 3.50
C LYS A 31 -4.29 12.78 3.23
N SER A 32 -5.31 12.02 3.63
CA SER A 32 -6.73 12.30 3.35
C SER A 32 -7.22 13.66 3.83
N THR A 33 -6.54 14.28 4.80
CA THR A 33 -6.89 15.61 5.32
C THR A 33 -6.83 16.72 4.27
N SER A 34 -6.15 16.51 3.13
CA SER A 34 -6.10 17.49 2.04
C SER A 34 -7.10 17.22 0.90
N MET A 35 -7.88 16.14 0.93
CA MET A 35 -8.72 15.75 -0.21
C MET A 35 -10.22 15.75 0.11
N THR A 36 -10.98 16.53 -0.66
CA THR A 36 -12.44 16.48 -0.65
C THR A 36 -12.94 15.14 -1.17
N MET A 37 -14.09 14.65 -0.65
CA MET A 37 -14.72 13.39 -1.10
C MET A 37 -14.95 13.32 -2.61
N SER A 38 -15.19 14.46 -3.28
CA SER A 38 -15.30 14.55 -4.74
C SER A 38 -14.01 14.17 -5.46
N HIS A 39 -12.87 14.73 -5.03
CA HIS A 39 -11.55 14.39 -5.57
C HIS A 39 -11.20 12.92 -5.36
N ILE A 40 -11.56 12.34 -4.20
CA ILE A 40 -11.30 10.94 -3.90
C ILE A 40 -12.12 10.03 -4.84
N ARG A 41 -13.37 10.39 -5.16
CA ARG A 41 -14.21 9.69 -6.13
C ARG A 41 -13.70 9.82 -7.56
N GLU A 42 -13.29 11.01 -7.95
CA GLU A 42 -12.73 11.22 -9.28
C GLU A 42 -11.48 10.36 -9.47
N GLN A 43 -10.59 10.32 -8.47
CA GLN A 43 -9.40 9.47 -8.51
C GLN A 43 -9.70 7.98 -8.44
N SER A 44 -10.72 7.54 -7.70
CA SER A 44 -11.11 6.12 -7.63
C SER A 44 -11.62 5.58 -8.97
N CYS A 45 -12.15 6.46 -9.81
CA CYS A 45 -12.62 6.13 -11.15
C CYS A 45 -11.50 6.10 -12.21
N ILE A 46 -10.31 6.64 -11.91
CA ILE A 46 -9.20 6.65 -12.86
C ILE A 46 -8.65 5.24 -13.04
N ARG A 47 -8.67 4.78 -14.29
CA ARG A 47 -8.06 3.50 -14.69
C ARG A 47 -6.86 3.75 -15.58
N THR A 48 -5.82 2.96 -15.36
CA THR A 48 -4.66 2.88 -16.24
C THR A 48 -4.85 1.76 -17.26
N GLY A 49 -4.64 2.06 -18.55
CA GLY A 49 -4.59 1.05 -19.60
C GLY A 49 -3.28 0.25 -19.61
N LYS A 50 -2.34 0.54 -18.68
CA LYS A 50 -1.05 -0.14 -18.63
C LYS A 50 -1.17 -1.51 -17.99
N HIS A 51 -0.60 -2.51 -18.65
CA HIS A 51 -0.37 -3.84 -18.08
C HIS A 51 0.42 -3.72 -16.75
N PRO A 52 0.15 -4.55 -15.72
CA PRO A 52 0.82 -4.47 -14.41
C PRO A 52 2.35 -4.37 -14.51
N LEU A 53 2.99 -5.17 -15.36
CA LEU A 53 4.45 -5.13 -15.58
C LEU A 53 5.01 -3.81 -16.15
N LYS A 54 4.14 -2.94 -16.70
CA LYS A 54 4.50 -1.63 -17.26
C LYS A 54 4.03 -0.47 -16.38
N ARG A 55 3.51 -0.76 -15.18
CA ARG A 55 3.09 0.26 -14.22
C ARG A 55 4.27 0.80 -13.44
N PRO A 56 4.18 2.07 -13.00
CA PRO A 56 5.23 2.64 -12.18
C PRO A 56 5.26 1.96 -10.80
N LEU A 57 6.43 1.94 -10.15
CA LEU A 57 6.67 1.12 -8.95
C LEU A 57 5.82 1.55 -7.75
N GLU A 58 5.54 2.84 -7.61
CA GLU A 58 4.71 3.40 -6.54
C GLU A 58 3.29 2.81 -6.50
N ASP A 59 2.77 2.29 -7.61
CA ASP A 59 1.44 1.67 -7.67
C ASP A 59 1.36 0.40 -6.81
N PHE A 60 2.51 -0.18 -6.45
CA PHE A 60 2.65 -1.43 -5.71
C PHE A 60 2.99 -1.22 -4.21
N GLU A 61 3.00 0.02 -3.71
CA GLU A 61 3.28 0.34 -2.29
C GLU A 61 2.39 -0.46 -1.32
N ASP A 62 1.08 -0.51 -1.58
CA ASP A 62 0.13 -1.20 -0.73
C ASP A 62 0.27 -2.73 -0.77
N LEU A 63 0.54 -3.27 -1.95
CA LEU A 63 0.79 -4.70 -2.16
C LEU A 63 2.07 -5.12 -1.45
N TYR A 64 3.12 -4.30 -1.52
CA TYR A 64 4.36 -4.51 -0.77
C TYR A 64 4.08 -4.63 0.74
N TYR A 65 3.33 -3.70 1.31
CA TYR A 65 2.96 -3.75 2.73
C TYR A 65 2.08 -4.95 3.09
N ALA A 66 1.10 -5.28 2.25
CA ALA A 66 0.23 -6.41 2.48
C ALA A 66 0.98 -7.75 2.41
N LEU A 67 1.91 -7.89 1.47
CA LEU A 67 2.76 -9.08 1.34
C LEU A 67 3.70 -9.22 2.55
N LEU A 68 4.35 -8.12 2.96
CA LEU A 68 5.23 -8.12 4.13
C LEU A 68 4.48 -8.55 5.39
N ALA A 69 3.31 -7.96 5.64
CA ALA A 69 2.45 -8.33 6.77
C ALA A 69 2.04 -9.79 6.71
N LYS A 70 1.68 -10.31 5.52
CA LYS A 70 1.24 -11.70 5.38
C LYS A 70 2.37 -12.71 5.57
N VAL A 71 3.58 -12.40 5.12
CA VAL A 71 4.76 -13.25 5.37
C VAL A 71 5.06 -13.31 6.87
N GLN A 72 5.04 -12.18 7.58
CA GLN A 72 5.22 -12.14 9.04
C GLN A 72 4.15 -12.93 9.79
N ASP A 73 2.88 -12.74 9.41
CA ASP A 73 1.71 -13.42 9.99
C ASP A 73 1.83 -14.94 9.84
N MET A 74 2.05 -15.43 8.62
CA MET A 74 2.21 -16.86 8.36
C MET A 74 3.42 -17.46 9.09
N TYR A 75 4.54 -16.74 9.15
CA TYR A 75 5.73 -17.20 9.86
C TYR A 75 5.49 -17.27 11.37
N GLY A 76 4.81 -16.27 11.94
CA GLY A 76 4.43 -16.24 13.36
C GLY A 76 3.53 -17.42 13.75
N ASP A 77 2.49 -17.67 12.96
CA ASP A 77 1.55 -18.78 13.17
C ASP A 77 2.24 -20.14 13.11
N LEU A 78 3.10 -20.36 12.10
CA LEU A 78 3.85 -21.60 11.96
C LEU A 78 4.81 -21.80 13.13
N ARG A 79 5.54 -20.75 13.51
CA ARG A 79 6.48 -20.80 14.64
C ARG A 79 5.74 -21.19 15.93
N LEU A 80 4.58 -20.60 16.21
CA LEU A 80 3.78 -20.92 17.39
C LEU A 80 3.32 -22.38 17.38
N ARG A 81 2.81 -22.87 16.24
CA ARG A 81 2.32 -24.26 16.11
C ARG A 81 3.44 -25.29 16.26
N VAL A 82 4.62 -25.03 15.69
CA VAL A 82 5.79 -25.91 15.80
C VAL A 82 6.35 -25.90 17.23
N ASN A 83 6.51 -24.73 17.84
CA ASN A 83 7.06 -24.62 19.19
C ASN A 83 6.19 -25.31 20.24
N ASN A 84 4.86 -25.24 20.07
CA ASN A 84 3.91 -25.91 20.96
C ASN A 84 3.74 -27.40 20.65
N SER A 85 4.53 -27.97 19.73
CA SER A 85 4.45 -29.36 19.27
C SER A 85 3.06 -29.77 18.75
N PHE A 86 2.23 -28.82 18.32
CA PHE A 86 0.93 -29.10 17.72
C PHE A 86 1.07 -29.76 16.35
N ILE A 87 2.18 -29.50 15.65
CA ILE A 87 2.45 -30.08 14.33
C ILE A 87 3.95 -30.35 14.19
N ALA A 88 4.30 -31.56 13.71
CA ALA A 88 5.68 -31.90 13.40
C ALA A 88 6.16 -31.19 12.11
N PRO A 89 7.43 -30.76 12.02
CA PRO A 89 7.96 -30.04 10.85
C PRO A 89 7.84 -30.77 9.50
N GLU A 90 7.74 -32.10 9.54
CA GLU A 90 7.66 -33.00 8.38
C GLU A 90 6.23 -33.13 7.83
N VAL A 91 5.22 -32.64 8.56
CA VAL A 91 3.82 -32.73 8.15
C VAL A 91 3.58 -31.93 6.87
N VAL A 92 2.99 -32.60 5.89
CA VAL A 92 2.59 -32.02 4.61
C VAL A 92 1.29 -31.21 4.80
N LEU A 93 1.26 -29.97 4.32
CA LEU A 93 0.13 -29.05 4.55
C LEU A 93 -1.12 -29.40 3.74
N TYR A 94 -0.95 -29.91 2.53
CA TYR A 94 -2.02 -30.39 1.65
C TYR A 94 -1.46 -31.44 0.68
N LYS A 95 -2.33 -32.22 0.03
CA LYS A 95 -1.90 -33.29 -0.88
C LYS A 95 -0.98 -32.73 -1.97
N TYR A 96 0.23 -33.30 -2.10
CA TYR A 96 1.31 -32.82 -3.00
C TYR A 96 1.86 -31.42 -2.70
N GLY A 97 1.56 -30.85 -1.53
CA GLY A 97 2.05 -29.54 -1.09
C GLY A 97 3.40 -29.58 -0.36
N PRO A 98 3.90 -28.41 0.06
CA PRO A 98 5.09 -28.34 0.90
C PRO A 98 4.79 -28.88 2.30
N ASN A 99 5.82 -29.43 2.96
CA ASN A 99 5.79 -29.61 4.40
C ASN A 99 6.09 -28.28 5.13
N ILE A 100 5.91 -28.27 6.45
CA ILE A 100 6.12 -27.07 7.26
C ILE A 100 7.55 -26.53 7.12
N LYS A 101 8.56 -27.40 7.13
CA LYS A 101 9.96 -26.98 6.94
C LYS A 101 10.20 -26.29 5.60
N MET A 102 9.62 -26.83 4.52
CA MET A 102 9.67 -26.24 3.18
C MET A 102 8.94 -24.91 3.15
N LEU A 103 7.75 -24.81 3.73
CA LEU A 103 7.01 -23.54 3.80
C LEU A 103 7.80 -22.48 4.58
N CYS A 104 8.40 -22.81 5.72
CA CYS A 104 9.26 -21.90 6.47
C CYS A 104 10.43 -21.38 5.62
N THR A 105 11.03 -22.26 4.81
CA THR A 105 12.11 -21.88 3.90
C THR A 105 11.62 -20.91 2.83
N ILE A 106 10.46 -21.17 2.23
CA ILE A 106 9.82 -20.31 1.23
C ILE A 106 9.49 -18.93 1.83
N LEU A 107 8.89 -18.89 3.03
CA LEU A 107 8.57 -17.64 3.72
C LEU A 107 9.82 -16.82 4.02
N LYS A 108 10.92 -17.48 4.42
CA LYS A 108 12.21 -16.81 4.62
C LYS A 108 12.76 -16.22 3.33
N GLN A 109 12.64 -16.93 2.20
CA GLN A 109 13.05 -16.41 0.90
C GLN A 109 12.23 -15.18 0.50
N TYR A 110 10.90 -15.22 0.64
CA TYR A 110 10.06 -14.04 0.38
C TYR A 110 10.39 -12.89 1.31
N TRP A 111 10.63 -13.15 2.59
CA TRP A 111 11.08 -12.13 3.54
C TRP A 111 12.40 -11.48 3.09
N THR A 112 13.39 -12.28 2.70
CA THR A 112 14.68 -11.78 2.21
C THR A 112 14.51 -10.94 0.96
N ILE A 113 13.71 -11.38 -0.01
CA ILE A 113 13.44 -10.63 -1.25
C ILE A 113 12.74 -9.30 -0.93
N LEU A 114 11.68 -9.33 -0.12
CA LEU A 114 10.92 -8.12 0.21
C LEU A 114 11.75 -7.12 1.02
N ASN A 115 12.75 -7.57 1.77
CA ASN A 115 13.65 -6.70 2.55
C ASN A 115 15.02 -6.49 1.89
N ASP A 116 15.18 -6.84 0.60
CA ASP A 116 16.41 -6.52 -0.12
C ASP A 116 16.57 -4.99 -0.19
N PRO A 117 17.67 -4.41 0.33
CA PRO A 117 17.87 -2.97 0.33
C PRO A 117 17.72 -2.34 -1.05
N SER A 118 18.16 -3.04 -2.10
CA SER A 118 18.09 -2.54 -3.49
C SER A 118 16.64 -2.37 -3.95
N PHE A 119 15.76 -3.32 -3.60
CA PHE A 119 14.34 -3.24 -3.97
C PHE A 119 13.58 -2.24 -3.10
N VAL A 120 13.87 -2.22 -1.80
CA VAL A 120 13.24 -1.29 -0.86
C VAL A 120 13.61 0.15 -1.22
N MET A 121 14.89 0.44 -1.50
CA MET A 121 15.33 1.77 -1.92
C MET A 121 14.72 2.21 -3.25
N ALA A 122 14.60 1.29 -4.22
CA ALA A 122 13.99 1.60 -5.51
C ALA A 122 12.49 1.95 -5.36
N LEU A 123 11.75 1.16 -4.57
CA LEU A 123 10.34 1.42 -4.30
C LEU A 123 10.16 2.70 -3.48
N ASP A 124 10.98 2.91 -2.45
CA ASP A 124 10.98 4.13 -1.64
C ASP A 124 11.22 5.39 -2.47
N SER A 125 12.21 5.37 -3.35
CA SER A 125 12.50 6.47 -4.27
C SER A 125 11.34 6.72 -5.25
N ALA A 126 10.64 5.67 -5.69
CA ALA A 126 9.47 5.80 -6.54
C ALA A 126 8.29 6.44 -5.78
N VAL A 127 8.02 5.99 -4.55
CA VAL A 127 6.97 6.55 -3.69
C VAL A 127 7.23 8.02 -3.36
N ARG A 128 8.47 8.39 -3.00
CA ARG A 128 8.85 9.80 -2.76
C ARG A 128 8.60 10.67 -3.98
N ARG A 129 9.09 10.25 -5.15
CA ARG A 129 8.89 10.99 -6.41
C ARG A 129 7.42 11.12 -6.77
N SER A 130 6.64 10.06 -6.58
CA SER A 130 5.19 10.10 -6.78
C SER A 130 4.52 11.11 -5.86
N ARG A 131 4.85 11.12 -4.57
CA ARG A 131 4.33 12.12 -3.61
C ARG A 131 4.66 13.55 -4.02
N ILE A 132 5.91 13.81 -4.40
CA ILE A 132 6.32 15.14 -4.90
C ILE A 132 5.49 15.53 -6.13
N LYS A 133 5.31 14.62 -7.09
CA LYS A 133 4.49 14.87 -8.28
C LYS A 133 3.04 15.20 -7.91
N TYR A 134 2.45 14.48 -6.97
CA TYR A 134 1.09 14.74 -6.49
C TYR A 134 0.98 16.06 -5.71
N MET A 135 1.95 16.39 -4.87
CA MET A 135 1.99 17.69 -4.16
C MET A 135 2.11 18.85 -5.13
N HIS A 136 2.96 18.72 -6.16
CA HIS A 136 3.09 19.74 -7.20
C HIS A 136 1.77 19.92 -7.97
N ALA A 137 1.11 18.83 -8.34
CA ALA A 137 -0.18 18.89 -9.02
C ALA A 137 -1.25 19.58 -8.13
N ASP A 138 -1.28 19.28 -6.83
CA ASP A 138 -2.18 19.93 -5.87
C ASP A 138 -1.91 21.44 -5.74
N ILE A 139 -0.64 21.87 -5.75
CA ILE A 139 -0.29 23.30 -5.78
C ILE A 139 -0.86 23.99 -7.04
N ILE A 140 -0.68 23.37 -8.21
CA ILE A 140 -1.22 23.89 -9.48
C ILE A 140 -2.75 23.96 -9.43
N ASP A 141 -3.42 22.91 -8.94
CA ASP A 141 -4.87 22.86 -8.86
C ASP A 141 -5.41 23.95 -7.91
N ARG A 142 -4.78 24.16 -6.75
CA ARG A 142 -5.14 25.24 -5.82
C ARG A 142 -4.91 26.63 -6.40
N PHE A 143 -3.83 26.81 -7.15
CA PHE A 143 -3.55 28.07 -7.84
C PHE A 143 -4.61 28.35 -8.92
N ASN A 144 -4.95 27.36 -9.75
CA ASN A 144 -6.00 27.47 -10.77
C ASN A 144 -7.38 27.75 -10.16
N ALA A 145 -7.67 27.15 -9.00
CA ALA A 145 -8.88 27.39 -8.23
C ALA A 145 -8.88 28.75 -7.50
N LYS A 146 -7.81 29.56 -7.63
CA LYS A 146 -7.63 30.86 -6.95
C LYS A 146 -7.69 30.78 -5.42
N ILE A 147 -7.36 29.61 -4.86
CA ILE A 147 -7.30 29.40 -3.41
C ILE A 147 -6.02 30.00 -2.83
N ILE A 148 -4.93 29.96 -3.61
CA ILE A 148 -3.62 30.50 -3.26
C ILE A 148 -3.18 31.54 -4.29
N THR A 149 -2.35 32.49 -3.90
CA THR A 149 -1.79 33.50 -4.82
C THR A 149 -0.62 32.91 -5.63
N LYS A 150 -0.19 33.63 -6.67
CA LYS A 150 1.00 33.25 -7.43
C LYS A 150 2.25 33.18 -6.55
N LYS A 151 2.39 34.14 -5.63
CA LYS A 151 3.51 34.18 -4.68
C LYS A 151 3.53 32.93 -3.79
N ASP A 152 2.37 32.55 -3.25
CA ASP A 152 2.25 31.36 -2.41
C ASP A 152 2.58 30.08 -3.20
N ALA A 153 2.14 30.00 -4.46
CA ALA A 153 2.44 28.86 -5.32
C ALA A 153 3.95 28.73 -5.62
N ASP A 154 4.61 29.86 -5.89
CA ASP A 154 6.05 29.90 -6.16
C ASP A 154 6.86 29.52 -4.89
N GLU A 155 6.45 30.00 -3.71
CA GLU A 155 7.06 29.64 -2.42
C GLU A 155 6.88 28.15 -2.10
N LEU A 156 5.66 27.62 -2.19
CA LEU A 156 5.36 26.20 -1.95
C LEU A 156 6.09 25.28 -2.93
N ALA A 157 6.24 25.69 -4.19
CA ALA A 157 6.99 24.94 -5.18
C ALA A 157 8.50 24.97 -4.88
N ALA A 158 9.04 26.12 -4.48
CA ALA A 158 10.44 26.23 -4.09
C ALA A 158 10.76 25.33 -2.89
N ASP A 159 9.92 25.34 -1.86
CA ASP A 159 10.07 24.50 -0.67
C ASP A 159 10.02 23.00 -1.03
N LEU A 160 9.09 22.60 -1.90
CA LEU A 160 8.91 21.21 -2.32
C LEU A 160 10.16 20.63 -3.02
N TYR A 161 10.90 21.45 -3.76
CA TYR A 161 12.09 21.02 -4.49
C TYR A 161 13.41 21.29 -3.74
N ALA A 162 13.42 22.22 -2.79
CA ALA A 162 14.58 22.52 -1.97
C ALA A 162 14.97 21.32 -1.08
N ASP A 163 13.99 20.63 -0.49
CA ASP A 163 14.24 19.49 0.41
C ASP A 163 13.41 18.25 0.05
N HIS A 164 13.71 17.68 -1.11
CA HIS A 164 13.12 16.41 -1.54
C HIS A 164 13.47 15.21 -0.63
N GLN A 165 14.41 15.36 0.31
CA GLN A 165 14.75 14.32 1.28
C GLN A 165 13.75 14.25 2.45
N ASP A 166 13.14 15.38 2.81
CA ASP A 166 12.14 15.49 3.87
C ASP A 166 10.76 14.93 3.49
N VAL A 167 10.51 14.72 2.19
CA VAL A 167 9.28 14.04 1.75
C VAL A 167 9.33 12.59 2.19
N SER A 168 8.41 12.23 3.09
CA SER A 168 8.29 10.84 3.56
C SER A 168 8.15 9.88 2.37
N GLY A 169 8.96 8.83 2.35
CA GLY A 169 8.87 7.74 1.38
C GLY A 169 8.01 6.58 1.87
N LEU A 170 8.49 5.36 1.67
CA LEU A 170 7.95 4.19 2.36
C LEU A 170 8.03 4.45 3.86
N ALA A 171 6.90 4.28 4.55
CA ALA A 171 6.95 4.13 5.98
C ALA A 171 7.78 2.89 6.35
N TRP A 172 8.69 3.08 7.30
CA TRP A 172 9.41 2.01 7.94
C TRP A 172 8.44 1.18 8.80
N ILE A 173 7.91 0.11 8.21
CA ILE A 173 6.95 -0.80 8.87
C ILE A 173 7.59 -2.13 9.29
N GLY A 174 8.92 -2.25 9.22
CA GLY A 174 9.62 -3.50 9.53
C GLY A 174 9.30 -4.02 10.94
N ASP A 175 9.11 -3.11 11.88
CA ASP A 175 8.81 -3.42 13.29
C ASP A 175 7.31 -3.42 13.61
N TRP A 176 6.45 -3.18 12.62
CA TRP A 176 5.02 -3.13 12.85
C TRP A 176 4.45 -4.55 12.88
N PRO A 177 3.62 -4.89 13.88
CA PRO A 177 2.85 -6.13 13.83
C PRO A 177 1.95 -6.18 12.59
N PRO A 178 1.69 -7.37 12.01
CA PRO A 178 0.81 -7.52 10.85
C PRO A 178 -0.56 -6.85 11.02
N ALA A 179 -1.12 -6.90 12.23
CA ALA A 179 -2.38 -6.23 12.56
C ALA A 179 -2.33 -4.70 12.38
N MET A 180 -1.21 -4.05 12.73
CA MET A 180 -1.05 -2.61 12.55
C MET A 180 -0.92 -2.24 11.07
N ILE A 181 -0.17 -3.02 10.29
CA ILE A 181 -0.04 -2.83 8.84
C ILE A 181 -1.41 -2.96 8.17
N ASN A 182 -2.15 -4.01 8.50
CA ASN A 182 -3.50 -4.22 8.00
C ASN A 182 -4.43 -3.06 8.37
N THR A 183 -4.40 -2.59 9.62
CA THR A 183 -5.23 -1.46 10.07
C THR A 183 -4.91 -0.19 9.31
N ARG A 184 -3.63 0.09 9.06
CA ARG A 184 -3.21 1.23 8.24
C ARG A 184 -3.70 1.11 6.79
N LEU A 185 -3.64 -0.08 6.19
CA LEU A 185 -4.19 -0.32 4.86
C LEU A 185 -5.71 -0.14 4.84
N GLN A 186 -6.44 -0.64 5.85
CA GLN A 186 -7.88 -0.41 5.97
C GLN A 186 -8.20 1.08 6.04
N GLU A 187 -7.47 1.85 6.84
CA GLU A 187 -7.70 3.29 6.96
C GLU A 187 -7.39 4.03 5.65
N LYS A 188 -6.28 3.66 4.96
CA LYS A 188 -5.93 4.22 3.64
C LYS A 188 -7.04 3.98 2.61
N TYR A 189 -7.65 2.80 2.63
CA TYR A 189 -8.70 2.41 1.71
C TYR A 189 -10.12 2.75 2.17
N ARG A 190 -10.29 3.17 3.43
CA ARG A 190 -11.61 3.39 4.05
C ARG A 190 -12.49 4.33 3.24
N VAL A 191 -11.91 5.40 2.69
CA VAL A 191 -12.67 6.40 1.93
C VAL A 191 -13.02 5.87 0.53
N LEU A 192 -12.09 5.19 -0.15
CA LEU A 192 -12.34 4.56 -1.45
C LEU A 192 -13.44 3.49 -1.35
N LEU A 193 -13.33 2.61 -0.35
CA LEU A 193 -14.28 1.53 -0.13
C LEU A 193 -15.68 2.02 0.28
N ARG A 194 -15.77 3.22 0.86
CA ARG A 194 -17.04 3.90 1.12
C ARG A 194 -17.60 4.57 -0.14
N ALA A 195 -16.74 5.08 -1.01
CA ALA A 195 -17.13 5.70 -2.27
C ALA A 195 -17.70 4.68 -3.27
N ASP A 196 -17.11 3.49 -3.37
CA ASP A 196 -17.57 2.41 -4.28
C ASP A 196 -18.97 1.84 -3.93
N LYS A 197 -19.55 2.19 -2.77
CA LYS A 197 -20.87 1.71 -2.30
C LYS A 197 -22.02 2.70 -2.49
N GLN A 198 -21.76 3.92 -2.96
CA GLN A 198 -22.79 4.94 -3.25
C GLN A 198 -22.97 5.10 -4.75
#